data_AF-A0A0M2RCJ2-F1
#
_entry.id   AF-A0A0M2RCJ2-F1
#
_cell.length_a   1.000
_cell.length_b   1.000
_cell.length_c   1.000
_cell.angle_alpha   90.00
_cell.angle_beta   90.00
_cell.angle_gamma   90.00
#
_symmetry.space_group_name_H-M   'P 1'
#
loop_
_entity.id
_entity.type
_entity.pdbx_description
1 polymer ?
#
loop_
_entity_poly.entity_id
_entity_poly.type
_entity_poly.pdbx_seq_one_letter_code
_entity_poly.pdbx_strand_id
1 'polypeptide(L)'
;MASTGSAALEAMIEEATVDTDDYDDERAGLFNMIEEHLAVPFTTTVLGVEVTVRKIDLTADSIVAVCTRGHHRQKIDLLDLPLPTPAPDGAGWIDAYRHWAGR
;
A
#
# COMPACT_ATOMS: atom_id res chain seq x y z
N MET A 1 5.32 25.72 2.86
CA MET A 1 6.06 24.59 3.48
C MET A 1 5.24 23.31 3.37
N ALA A 2 4.87 22.92 2.15
CA ALA A 2 4.14 21.67 1.85
C ALA A 2 4.94 20.80 0.86
N SER A 3 6.26 21.00 0.81
CA SER A 3 7.13 20.50 -0.27
C SER A 3 8.03 19.33 0.15
N THR A 4 8.01 18.92 1.42
CA THR A 4 8.87 17.81 1.90
C THR A 4 8.18 16.45 1.81
N GLY A 5 6.86 16.39 1.97
CA GLY A 5 6.08 15.15 1.84
C GLY A 5 6.01 14.65 0.40
N SER A 6 5.61 15.51 -0.55
CA SER A 6 5.53 15.16 -1.98
C SER A 6 6.87 14.68 -2.53
N ALA A 7 7.95 15.43 -2.29
CA ALA A 7 9.27 15.08 -2.80
C ALA A 7 9.80 13.75 -2.25
N ALA A 8 9.48 13.40 -1.00
CA ALA A 8 9.86 12.10 -0.43
C ALA A 8 9.08 10.95 -1.09
N LEU A 9 7.78 11.14 -1.33
CA LEU A 9 6.95 10.15 -2.02
C LEU A 9 7.37 10.00 -3.49
N GLU A 10 7.68 11.10 -4.18
CA GLU A 10 8.20 11.10 -5.55
C GLU A 10 9.51 10.32 -5.67
N ALA A 11 10.44 10.48 -4.72
CA ALA A 11 11.68 9.71 -4.69
C ALA A 11 11.45 8.21 -4.45
N MET A 12 10.50 7.85 -3.59
CA MET A 12 10.11 6.45 -3.39
C MET A 12 9.46 5.86 -4.64
N ILE A 13 8.61 6.63 -5.33
CA ILE A 13 8.01 6.21 -6.60
C ILE A 13 9.11 6.00 -7.65
N GLU A 14 10.03 6.95 -7.80
CA GLU A 14 11.17 6.83 -8.73
C GLU A 14 12.01 5.57 -8.43
N GLU A 15 12.26 5.26 -7.16
CA GLU A 15 12.93 4.03 -6.75
C GLU A 15 12.16 2.78 -7.19
N ALA A 16 10.84 2.76 -7.01
CA ALA A 16 9.99 1.63 -7.36
C ALA A 16 9.81 1.45 -8.88
N THR A 17 9.93 2.52 -9.66
CA THR A 17 9.60 2.54 -11.10
C THR A 17 10.81 2.70 -12.02
N VAL A 18 12.03 2.70 -11.49
CA VAL A 18 13.26 2.99 -12.28
C VAL A 18 13.44 2.08 -13.50
N ASP A 19 13.06 0.80 -13.39
CA ASP A 19 13.19 -0.23 -14.43
C ASP A 19 11.80 -0.73 -14.88
N THR A 20 10.90 0.19 -15.24
CA THR A 20 9.54 -0.14 -15.69
C THR A 20 9.22 0.49 -17.04
N ASP A 21 8.48 -0.22 -17.89
CA ASP A 21 8.21 0.20 -19.28
C ASP A 21 6.79 0.77 -19.47
N ASP A 22 5.84 0.39 -18.62
CA ASP A 22 4.45 0.87 -18.67
C ASP A 22 3.80 0.96 -17.28
N TYR A 23 2.53 1.40 -17.25
CA TYR A 23 1.77 1.60 -16.03
C TYR A 23 1.56 0.32 -15.20
N ASP A 24 1.44 -0.84 -15.87
CA ASP A 24 1.26 -2.11 -15.19
C ASP A 24 2.59 -2.57 -14.56
N ASP A 25 3.71 -2.33 -15.24
CA ASP A 25 5.06 -2.56 -14.73
C ASP A 25 5.39 -1.63 -13.55
N GLU A 26 5.04 -0.33 -13.64
CA GLU A 26 5.16 0.64 -12.55
C GLU A 26 4.40 0.16 -11.30
N ARG A 27 3.15 -0.30 -11.48
CA ARG A 27 2.34 -0.86 -10.38
C ARG A 27 2.98 -2.11 -9.79
N ALA A 28 3.56 -2.97 -10.62
CA ALA A 28 4.26 -4.17 -10.15
C ALA A 28 5.53 -3.81 -9.34
N GLY A 29 6.28 -2.79 -9.76
CA GLY A 29 7.42 -2.24 -9.02
C GLY A 29 7.00 -1.71 -7.64
N LEU A 30 5.95 -0.89 -7.58
CA LEU A 30 5.37 -0.40 -6.32
C LEU A 30 4.87 -1.55 -5.43
N PHE A 31 4.23 -2.56 -6.01
CA PHE A 31 3.81 -3.76 -5.28
C PHE A 31 4.99 -4.47 -4.61
N ASN A 32 6.10 -4.67 -5.33
CA ASN A 32 7.29 -5.31 -4.78
C ASN A 32 7.85 -4.53 -3.59
N MET A 33 7.95 -3.19 -3.70
CA MET A 33 8.46 -2.36 -2.61
C MET A 33 7.56 -2.42 -1.37
N ILE A 34 6.23 -2.43 -1.53
CA ILE A 34 5.30 -2.59 -0.41
C ILE A 34 5.41 -4.01 0.17
N GLU A 35 5.48 -5.05 -0.66
CA GLU A 35 5.55 -6.45 -0.19
C GLU A 35 6.82 -6.69 0.64
N GLU A 36 7.95 -6.11 0.24
CA GLU A 36 9.22 -6.26 0.93
C GLU A 36 9.26 -5.52 2.27
N HIS A 37 8.70 -4.31 2.35
CA HIS A 37 8.91 -3.40 3.48
C HIS A 37 7.74 -3.35 4.46
N LEU A 38 6.51 -3.63 4.03
CA LEU A 38 5.33 -3.49 4.88
C LEU A 38 5.33 -4.56 5.96
N ALA A 39 5.45 -4.13 7.22
CA ALA A 39 5.32 -5.02 8.36
C ALA A 39 3.91 -5.58 8.45
N VAL A 40 3.77 -6.88 8.23
CA VAL A 40 2.54 -7.65 8.46
C VAL A 40 2.80 -8.79 9.45
N PRO A 41 1.81 -9.20 10.25
CA PRO A 41 0.44 -8.67 10.29
C PRO A 41 0.30 -7.40 11.13
N PHE A 42 -0.66 -6.55 10.78
CA PHE A 42 -1.13 -5.44 11.62
C PHE A 42 -2.66 -5.36 11.63
N THR A 43 -3.23 -4.70 12.63
CA THR A 43 -4.68 -4.47 12.73
C THR A 43 -5.05 -3.08 12.25
N THR A 44 -6.21 -2.96 11.62
CA THR A 44 -6.81 -1.67 11.26
C THR A 44 -8.33 -1.76 11.32
N THR A 45 -9.02 -0.62 11.26
CA THR A 45 -10.48 -0.53 11.28
C THR A 45 -11.00 -0.15 9.91
N VAL A 46 -11.84 -1.01 9.32
CA VAL A 46 -12.51 -0.78 8.04
C VAL A 46 -14.00 -0.64 8.31
N LEU A 47 -14.59 0.53 7.99
CA LEU A 47 -16.01 0.81 8.20
C LEU A 47 -16.49 0.48 9.65
N GLY A 48 -15.65 0.77 10.65
CA GLY A 48 -15.94 0.50 12.06
C GLY A 48 -15.69 -0.95 12.52
N VAL A 49 -15.15 -1.80 11.64
CA VAL A 49 -14.82 -3.20 11.94
C VAL A 49 -13.31 -3.39 11.99
N GLU A 50 -12.80 -3.90 13.12
CA GLU A 50 -11.40 -4.29 13.23
C GLU A 50 -11.12 -5.55 12.38
N VAL A 51 -10.06 -5.48 11.58
CA VAL A 51 -9.55 -6.56 10.73
C VAL A 51 -8.03 -6.65 10.88
N THR A 52 -7.47 -7.84 10.62
CA THR A 52 -6.02 -8.03 10.51
C THR A 52 -5.60 -8.06 9.06
N VAL A 53 -4.72 -7.15 8.64
CA VAL A 53 -4.02 -7.22 7.35
C VAL A 53 -2.93 -8.28 7.48
N ARG A 54 -2.98 -9.31 6.62
CA ARG A 54 -2.06 -10.45 6.69
C ARG A 54 -0.95 -10.40 5.65
N LYS A 55 -1.26 -9.82 4.50
CA LYS A 55 -0.37 -9.62 3.35
C LYS A 55 -1.04 -8.66 2.38
N ILE A 56 -0.32 -8.31 1.33
CA ILE A 56 -0.89 -7.68 0.13
C ILE A 56 -0.90 -8.70 -1.03
N ASP A 57 -1.67 -8.42 -2.07
CA ASP A 57 -1.68 -9.14 -3.35
C ASP A 57 -1.71 -8.11 -4.48
N LEU A 58 -1.04 -8.41 -5.59
CA LEU A 58 -1.23 -7.72 -6.86
C LEU A 58 -2.43 -8.32 -7.61
N THR A 59 -3.24 -7.47 -8.24
CA THR A 59 -4.33 -7.86 -9.14
C THR A 59 -4.16 -7.18 -10.49
N ALA A 60 -5.03 -7.50 -11.46
CA ALA A 60 -4.98 -6.89 -12.79
C ALA A 60 -5.18 -5.36 -12.76
N ASP A 61 -5.91 -4.85 -11.76
CA ASP A 61 -6.30 -3.44 -11.72
C ASP A 61 -5.63 -2.67 -10.57
N SER A 62 -5.30 -3.33 -9.46
CA SER A 62 -4.88 -2.66 -8.21
C SER A 62 -4.01 -3.52 -7.29
N ILE A 63 -3.42 -2.90 -6.27
CA ILE A 63 -2.78 -3.56 -5.14
C ILE A 63 -3.77 -3.62 -3.97
N VAL A 64 -3.98 -4.82 -3.42
CA VAL A 64 -5.00 -5.04 -2.38
C VAL A 64 -4.40 -5.64 -1.12
N ALA A 65 -4.86 -5.20 0.04
CA ALA A 65 -4.63 -5.88 1.31
C ALA A 65 -5.55 -7.09 1.45
N VAL A 66 -4.98 -8.20 1.90
CA VAL A 66 -5.74 -9.38 2.31
C VAL A 66 -6.04 -9.28 3.81
N CYS A 67 -7.27 -8.87 4.11
CA CYS A 67 -7.76 -8.66 5.47
C CYS A 67 -8.49 -9.91 5.98
N THR A 68 -8.28 -10.24 7.25
CA THR A 68 -8.94 -11.38 7.92
C THR A 68 -9.65 -10.94 9.19
N ARG A 69 -10.81 -11.53 9.46
CA ARG A 69 -11.53 -11.42 10.74
C ARG A 69 -12.20 -12.77 11.03
N GLY A 70 -11.69 -13.49 12.02
CA GLY A 70 -12.12 -14.87 12.29
C GLY A 70 -11.92 -15.75 11.05
N HIS A 71 -12.98 -16.40 10.57
CA HIS A 71 -12.96 -17.23 9.37
C HIS A 71 -13.17 -16.44 8.06
N HIS A 72 -13.48 -15.15 8.14
CA HIS A 72 -13.72 -14.32 6.96
C HIS A 72 -12.41 -13.75 6.44
N ARG A 73 -12.29 -13.75 5.10
CA ARG A 73 -11.18 -13.13 4.36
C ARG A 73 -11.74 -12.23 3.27
N GLN A 74 -11.23 -11.02 3.17
CA GLN A 74 -11.64 -10.01 2.20
C GLN A 74 -10.41 -9.31 1.61
N LYS A 75 -10.50 -8.93 0.34
CA LYS A 75 -9.53 -8.05 -0.32
C LYS A 75 -10.02 -6.61 -0.23
N ILE A 76 -9.17 -5.71 0.21
CA ILE A 76 -9.45 -4.27 0.33
C ILE A 76 -8.38 -3.53 -0.47
N ASP A 77 -8.79 -2.64 -1.36
CA ASP A 77 -7.87 -1.82 -2.14
C ASP A 77 -6.95 -1.00 -1.21
N LEU A 78 -5.64 -0.97 -1.48
CA LEU A 78 -4.71 -0.16 -0.68
C LEU A 78 -5.01 1.34 -0.78
N LEU A 79 -5.63 1.79 -1.87
CA LEU A 79 -6.13 3.16 -1.97
C LEU A 79 -7.18 3.45 -0.89
N ASP A 80 -8.01 2.46 -0.53
CA ASP A 80 -9.10 2.59 0.44
C ASP A 80 -8.78 2.09 1.85
N LEU A 81 -7.66 1.39 2.05
CA LEU A 81 -7.31 0.76 3.32
C LEU A 81 -6.98 1.80 4.41
N PRO A 82 -7.77 1.96 5.47
CA PRO A 82 -7.38 2.85 6.56
C PRO A 82 -6.10 2.34 7.23
N LEU A 83 -5.13 3.21 7.51
CA LEU A 83 -3.93 2.84 8.27
C LEU A 83 -4.14 3.14 9.76
N PRO A 84 -3.69 2.26 10.67
CA PRO A 84 -3.80 2.50 12.10
C PRO A 84 -2.86 3.64 12.54
N THR A 85 -3.05 4.12 13.77
CA THR A 85 -2.11 5.01 14.44
C THR A 85 -1.65 4.37 15.75
N PRO A 86 -0.35 4.09 15.93
CA PRO A 86 0.74 4.31 14.97
C PRO A 86 0.63 3.42 13.72
N ALA A 87 1.17 3.91 12.60
CA ALA A 87 1.24 3.15 11.35
C ALA A 87 2.26 2.01 11.48
N PRO A 88 2.09 0.88 10.75
CA PRO A 88 3.09 -0.18 10.71
C PRO A 88 4.36 0.29 10.00
N ASP A 89 5.49 -0.35 10.30
CA ASP A 89 6.73 -0.14 9.55
C ASP A 89 6.49 -0.42 8.05
N GLY A 90 7.12 0.38 7.19
CA GLY A 90 6.93 0.29 5.73
C GLY A 90 5.63 0.90 5.19
N ALA A 91 4.74 1.44 6.04
CA ALA A 91 3.50 2.08 5.58
C ALA A 91 3.71 3.26 4.60
N GLY A 92 4.88 3.90 4.60
CA GLY A 92 5.22 4.95 3.63
C GLY A 92 5.17 4.47 2.17
N TRP A 93 5.40 3.18 1.90
CA TRP A 93 5.26 2.61 0.56
C TRP A 93 3.80 2.53 0.10
N ILE A 94 2.85 2.39 1.05
CA ILE A 94 1.41 2.50 0.74
C ILE A 94 1.06 3.95 0.37
N ASP A 95 1.64 4.92 1.06
CA ASP A 95 1.43 6.34 0.74
C ASP A 95 2.06 6.72 -0.61
N ALA A 96 3.21 6.15 -0.96
CA ALA A 96 3.82 6.32 -2.28
C ALA A 96 2.91 5.78 -3.39
N TYR A 97 2.35 4.56 -3.22
CA TYR A 97 1.39 4.00 -4.16
C TYR A 97 0.13 4.84 -4.31
N ARG A 98 -0.41 5.37 -3.20
CA ARG A 98 -1.57 6.29 -3.25
C ARG A 98 -1.26 7.55 -4.04
N HIS A 99 -0.10 8.14 -3.79
CA HIS A 99 0.34 9.34 -4.49
C HIS A 99 0.52 9.11 -5.99
N TRP A 100 1.17 8.01 -6.38
CA TRP A 100 1.32 7.59 -7.77
C TRP A 100 -0.05 7.40 -8.46
N ALA A 101 -1.02 6.81 -7.76
CA ALA A 101 -2.39 6.64 -8.26
C ALA A 101 -3.23 7.95 -8.23
N GLY A 102 -2.67 9.07 -7.81
CA GLY A 102 -3.32 10.38 -7.77
C GLY A 102 -4.24 10.62 -6.57
N ARG A 103 -4.03 9.91 -5.45
CA ARG A 103 -4.83 10.01 -4.21
C ARG A 103 -4.08 10.68 -3.06
#